data_AF-A0A2S8PFE9-F1
#
_entry.id   AF-A0A2S8PFE9-F1
#
_cell.length_a   1.000
_cell.length_b   1.000
_cell.length_c   1.000
_cell.angle_alpha   90.00
_cell.angle_beta   90.00
_cell.angle_gamma   90.00
#
_symmetry.space_group_name_H-M   'P 1'
#
loop_
_entity.id
_entity.type
_entity.pdbx_description
1 polymer ?
#
loop_
_entity_poly.entity_id
_entity_poly.type
_entity_poly.pdbx_seq_one_letter_code
_entity_poly.pdbx_strand_id
1 'polypeptide(L)'
;MDFIERCTGCGVLVSIGHTAANSAQIQAAVQAGARMSTHLGNGAHPVLPRHPNYIWDQLAEEPLWASVIADGFHLPDAFLRVAAKVKGERLILVSDAVSFGGMPPGTYDTHIGGRVTLTPAGRLHLAGQPALLAGSALPMTAGIAHLAERGIASLGEAWAMASVRPAGLLGLPAAQ
;
A
#
# COMPACT_ATOMS: atom_id res chain seq x y z
N MET A 1 -18.78 -1.33 -12.70
CA MET A 1 -18.17 -0.04 -13.06
C MET A 1 -19.03 1.11 -12.56
N ASP A 2 -20.35 1.01 -12.69
CA ASP A 2 -21.36 1.95 -12.19
C ASP A 2 -21.12 2.43 -10.75
N PHE A 3 -20.70 1.54 -9.84
CA PHE A 3 -20.37 1.92 -8.46
C PHE A 3 -19.20 2.92 -8.39
N ILE A 4 -18.14 2.66 -9.16
CA ILE A 4 -16.96 3.53 -9.24
C ILE A 4 -17.38 4.89 -9.80
N GLU A 5 -18.14 4.92 -10.90
CA GLU A 5 -18.63 6.15 -11.54
C GLU A 5 -19.50 6.99 -10.60
N ARG A 6 -20.38 6.34 -9.81
CA ARG A 6 -21.20 7.04 -8.81
C ARG A 6 -20.35 7.61 -7.68
N CYS A 7 -19.41 6.84 -7.14
CA CYS A 7 -18.50 7.33 -6.09
C CYS A 7 -17.68 8.53 -6.56
N THR A 8 -17.10 8.45 -7.76
CA THR A 8 -16.28 9.51 -8.33
C THR A 8 -17.11 10.74 -8.66
N GLY A 9 -18.34 10.56 -9.16
CA GLY A 9 -19.31 11.64 -9.36
C GLY A 9 -19.70 12.37 -8.07
N CYS A 10 -19.55 11.71 -6.90
CA CYS A 10 -19.73 12.32 -5.58
C CYS A 10 -18.44 12.88 -4.96
N GLY A 11 -17.33 12.92 -5.70
CA GLY A 11 -16.03 13.40 -5.21
C GLY A 11 -15.29 12.42 -4.30
N VAL A 12 -15.70 11.14 -4.26
CA VAL A 12 -15.00 10.10 -3.49
C VAL A 12 -13.83 9.55 -4.31
N LEU A 13 -12.64 9.58 -3.73
CA LEU A 13 -11.46 8.92 -4.31
C LEU A 13 -11.63 7.39 -4.21
N VAL A 14 -11.75 6.72 -5.37
CA VAL A 14 -11.86 5.27 -5.43
C VAL A 14 -10.48 4.64 -5.60
N SER A 15 -10.17 3.68 -4.73
CA SER A 15 -8.93 2.91 -4.74
C SER A 15 -9.17 1.42 -5.00
N ILE A 16 -8.32 0.81 -5.81
CA ILE A 16 -8.36 -0.62 -6.16
C ILE A 16 -7.49 -1.38 -5.16
N GLY A 17 -8.05 -2.40 -4.51
CA GLY A 17 -7.33 -3.24 -3.55
C GLY A 17 -8.11 -4.50 -3.21
N HIS A 18 -7.48 -5.46 -2.53
CA HIS A 18 -8.09 -6.75 -2.17
C HIS A 18 -8.88 -7.38 -3.32
N THR A 19 -8.24 -7.44 -4.48
CA THR A 19 -8.90 -7.74 -5.76
C THR A 19 -8.35 -9.00 -6.38
N ALA A 20 -9.23 -9.72 -7.07
CA ALA A 20 -8.88 -10.79 -8.00
C ALA A 20 -9.18 -10.40 -9.46
N ALA A 21 -9.17 -9.10 -9.75
CA ALA A 21 -9.47 -8.57 -11.07
C ALA A 21 -8.48 -9.05 -12.15
N ASN A 22 -8.99 -9.26 -13.35
CA ASN A 22 -8.17 -9.42 -14.54
C ASN A 22 -7.79 -8.05 -15.15
N SER A 23 -6.88 -8.05 -16.12
CA SER A 23 -6.36 -6.83 -16.77
C SER A 23 -7.46 -5.94 -17.37
N ALA A 24 -8.47 -6.53 -18.01
CA ALA A 24 -9.58 -5.77 -18.58
C ALA A 24 -10.44 -5.09 -17.50
N GLN A 25 -10.60 -5.74 -16.34
CA GLN A 25 -11.30 -5.15 -15.20
C GLN A 25 -10.51 -4.00 -14.55
N ILE A 26 -9.18 -4.09 -14.51
CA ILE A 26 -8.32 -2.97 -14.06
C ILE A 26 -8.53 -1.77 -14.98
N GLN A 27 -8.40 -1.96 -16.30
CA GLN A 27 -8.60 -0.89 -17.28
C GLN A 27 -9.99 -0.27 -17.18
N ALA A 28 -11.03 -1.11 -17.10
CA ALA A 28 -12.41 -0.65 -16.93
C ALA A 28 -12.60 0.16 -15.63
N ALA A 29 -11.95 -0.24 -14.53
CA ALA A 29 -12.01 0.50 -13.27
C ALA A 29 -11.32 1.87 -13.36
N VAL A 30 -10.18 1.95 -14.06
CA VAL A 30 -9.48 3.24 -14.31
C VAL A 30 -10.34 4.16 -15.17
N GLN A 31 -10.93 3.64 -16.24
CA GLN A 31 -11.85 4.37 -17.12
C GLN A 31 -13.09 4.87 -16.37
N ALA A 32 -13.64 4.04 -15.47
CA ALA A 32 -14.76 4.40 -14.59
C ALA A 32 -14.41 5.44 -13.52
N GLY A 33 -13.12 5.78 -13.35
CA GLY A 33 -12.67 6.87 -12.50
C GLY A 33 -11.86 6.46 -11.27
N ALA A 34 -11.47 5.20 -11.10
CA ALA A 34 -10.52 4.83 -10.05
C ALA A 34 -9.18 5.54 -10.26
N ARG A 35 -8.57 6.03 -9.17
CA ARG A 35 -7.33 6.84 -9.22
C ARG A 35 -6.25 6.38 -8.26
N MET A 36 -6.47 5.31 -7.52
CA MET A 36 -5.49 4.81 -6.55
C MET A 36 -5.46 3.28 -6.53
N SER A 37 -4.30 2.72 -6.19
CA SER A 37 -4.11 1.32 -5.83
C SER A 37 -3.76 1.28 -4.34
N THR A 38 -4.56 0.55 -3.55
CA THR A 38 -4.36 0.38 -2.11
C THR A 38 -3.21 -0.58 -1.88
N HIS A 39 -2.24 -0.18 -1.04
CA HIS A 39 -1.09 -0.97 -0.54
C HIS A 39 -0.54 -1.96 -1.57
N LEU A 40 -0.31 -1.48 -2.79
CA LEU A 40 -0.06 -2.27 -3.99
C LEU A 40 1.04 -3.30 -3.78
N GLY A 41 0.72 -4.56 -4.12
CA GLY A 41 1.55 -5.74 -3.83
C GLY A 41 1.06 -6.55 -2.63
N ASN A 42 0.22 -5.96 -1.76
CA ASN A 42 -0.46 -6.63 -0.66
C ASN A 42 -1.92 -6.92 -1.01
N GLY A 43 -2.60 -7.73 -0.17
CA GLY A 43 -3.99 -8.15 -0.43
C GLY A 43 -4.17 -8.84 -1.79
N ALA A 44 -3.09 -9.47 -2.28
CA ALA A 44 -3.00 -10.11 -3.59
C ALA A 44 -2.94 -11.63 -3.45
N HIS A 45 -3.04 -12.35 -4.58
CA HIS A 45 -2.90 -13.80 -4.57
C HIS A 45 -1.51 -14.22 -4.05
N PRO A 46 -1.41 -15.28 -3.22
CA PRO A 46 -0.12 -15.79 -2.75
C PRO A 46 0.80 -16.23 -3.89
N VAL A 47 0.21 -16.69 -5.00
CA VAL A 47 0.89 -17.04 -6.25
C VAL A 47 0.19 -16.32 -7.39
N LEU A 48 0.94 -15.51 -8.12
CA LEU A 48 0.46 -14.83 -9.33
C LEU A 48 1.19 -15.38 -10.57
N PRO A 49 0.49 -15.54 -11.70
CA PRO A 49 1.16 -15.86 -12.95
C PRO A 49 2.06 -14.69 -13.39
N ARG A 50 3.04 -15.00 -14.25
CA ARG A 50 3.88 -13.97 -14.87
C ARG A 50 3.03 -13.00 -15.70
N HIS A 51 2.12 -13.55 -16.52
CA HIS A 51 1.10 -12.82 -17.28
C HIS A 51 -0.16 -13.69 -17.38
N PRO A 52 -1.37 -13.10 -17.38
CA PRO A 52 -1.69 -11.70 -17.03
C PRO A 52 -1.53 -11.44 -15.53
N ASN A 53 -1.11 -10.23 -15.12
CA ASN A 53 -0.85 -9.92 -13.70
C ASN A 53 -1.24 -8.46 -13.39
N TYR A 54 -2.28 -8.31 -12.56
CA TYR A 54 -2.89 -7.01 -12.25
C TYR A 54 -1.99 -6.07 -11.44
N ILE A 55 -0.87 -6.54 -10.90
CA ILE A 55 0.12 -5.65 -10.28
C ILE A 55 0.88 -4.90 -11.38
N TRP A 56 1.25 -5.58 -12.48
CA TRP A 56 1.86 -4.92 -13.63
C TRP A 56 0.90 -3.95 -14.31
N ASP A 57 -0.37 -4.35 -14.44
CA ASP A 57 -1.40 -3.50 -15.02
C ASP A 57 -1.57 -2.22 -14.18
N GLN A 58 -1.74 -2.33 -12.86
CA GLN A 58 -1.89 -1.17 -11.98
C GLN A 58 -0.62 -0.29 -11.93
N LEU A 59 0.57 -0.89 -12.00
CA LEU A 59 1.82 -0.13 -12.08
C LEU A 59 1.90 0.68 -13.38
N ALA A 60 1.51 0.08 -14.50
CA ALA A 60 1.56 0.71 -15.83
C ALA A 60 0.50 1.81 -16.04
N GLU A 61 -0.65 1.74 -15.37
CA GLU A 61 -1.71 2.75 -15.49
C GLU A 61 -1.27 4.10 -14.90
N GLU A 62 -0.92 5.06 -15.76
CA GLU A 62 -0.49 6.41 -15.35
C GLU A 62 -1.48 7.14 -14.43
N PRO A 63 -2.82 7.06 -14.64
CA PRO A 63 -3.78 7.77 -13.78
C PRO A 63 -3.83 7.23 -12.34
N LEU A 64 -3.35 6.00 -12.10
CA LEU A 64 -3.36 5.40 -10.78
C LEU A 64 -2.16 5.85 -9.95
N TRP A 65 -2.47 6.46 -8.81
CA TRP A 65 -1.58 6.51 -7.67
C TRP A 65 -1.39 5.12 -7.08
N ALA A 66 -0.27 4.90 -6.40
CA ALA A 66 -0.03 3.67 -5.64
C ALA A 66 0.35 4.05 -4.22
N SER A 67 -0.34 3.47 -3.24
CA SER A 67 0.19 3.41 -1.87
C SER A 67 0.97 2.14 -1.66
N VAL A 68 2.04 2.22 -0.87
CA VAL A 68 2.87 1.07 -0.49
C VAL A 68 3.19 1.11 1.00
N ILE A 69 3.31 -0.08 1.60
CA ILE A 69 3.77 -0.26 2.98
C ILE A 69 5.27 -0.58 2.90
N ALA A 70 6.11 0.38 3.26
CA ALA A 70 7.56 0.28 3.14
C ALA A 70 8.25 -0.08 4.46
N ASP A 71 7.62 -0.92 5.28
CA ASP A 71 8.07 -1.23 6.65
C ASP A 71 9.16 -2.31 6.73
N GLY A 72 9.69 -2.74 5.59
CA GLY A 72 10.68 -3.82 5.49
C GLY A 72 10.10 -5.23 5.63
N PHE A 73 8.80 -5.39 5.86
CA PHE A 73 8.14 -6.70 5.99
C PHE A 73 7.14 -6.99 4.88
N HIS A 74 6.38 -5.98 4.45
CA HIS A 74 5.28 -6.16 3.49
C HIS A 74 5.78 -6.34 2.05
N LEU A 75 6.76 -5.54 1.64
CA LEU A 75 7.22 -5.51 0.26
C LEU A 75 8.75 -5.65 0.18
N PRO A 76 9.27 -6.46 -0.75
CA PRO A 76 10.71 -6.53 -0.97
C PRO A 76 11.23 -5.23 -1.59
N ASP A 77 12.47 -4.87 -1.29
CA ASP A 77 13.12 -3.65 -1.79
C ASP A 77 13.06 -3.53 -3.33
N ALA A 78 13.17 -4.66 -4.04
CA ALA A 78 13.07 -4.68 -5.49
C ALA A 78 11.71 -4.18 -6.00
N PHE A 79 10.62 -4.55 -5.32
CA PHE A 79 9.28 -4.07 -5.65
C PHE A 79 9.18 -2.56 -5.42
N LEU A 80 9.63 -2.10 -4.24
CA LEU A 80 9.61 -0.68 -3.88
C LEU A 80 10.41 0.17 -4.87
N ARG A 81 11.58 -0.31 -5.33
CA ARG A 81 12.38 0.37 -6.38
C ARG A 81 11.64 0.46 -7.70
N VAL A 82 10.95 -0.59 -8.12
CA VAL A 82 10.16 -0.57 -9.37
C VAL A 82 9.00 0.40 -9.22
N ALA A 83 8.24 0.32 -8.13
CA ALA A 83 7.12 1.21 -7.87
C ALA A 83 7.56 2.69 -7.84
N ALA A 84 8.68 3.01 -7.16
CA ALA A 84 9.22 4.36 -7.08
C ALA A 84 9.59 4.91 -8.46
N LYS A 85 10.25 4.10 -9.31
CA LYS A 85 10.63 4.50 -10.66
C LYS A 85 9.42 4.70 -11.58
N VAL A 86 8.45 3.79 -11.52
CA VAL A 86 7.30 3.79 -12.44
C VAL A 86 6.27 4.84 -12.05
N LYS A 87 5.99 5.00 -10.75
CA LYS A 87 4.96 5.94 -10.26
C LYS A 87 5.49 7.33 -9.99
N GLY A 88 6.79 7.51 -9.72
CA GLY A 88 7.39 8.82 -9.46
C GLY A 88 6.62 9.60 -8.39
N GLU A 89 6.07 10.76 -8.76
CA GLU A 89 5.26 11.61 -7.88
C GLU A 89 3.92 11.01 -7.44
N ARG A 90 3.44 9.96 -8.12
CA ARG A 90 2.20 9.25 -7.79
C ARG A 90 2.40 8.05 -6.84
N LEU A 91 3.60 7.87 -6.29
CA LEU A 91 3.86 6.92 -5.21
C LEU A 91 3.71 7.62 -3.85
N ILE A 92 2.92 7.02 -2.96
CA ILE A 92 2.74 7.47 -1.58
C ILE A 92 3.02 6.35 -0.58
N LEU A 93 3.41 6.73 0.64
CA LEU A 93 3.56 5.82 1.76
C LEU A 93 2.27 5.73 2.57
N VAL A 94 1.92 4.52 2.97
CA VAL A 94 0.93 4.24 4.01
C VAL A 94 1.57 3.34 5.05
N SER A 95 1.20 3.51 6.33
CA SER A 95 1.64 2.57 7.36
C SER A 95 0.80 1.29 7.34
N ASP A 96 -0.50 1.42 7.03
CA ASP A 96 -1.49 0.36 7.29
C ASP A 96 -1.37 -0.21 8.71
N ALA A 97 -1.04 0.69 9.65
CA ALA A 97 -0.81 0.33 11.03
C ALA A 97 -2.13 0.00 11.72
N VAL A 98 -2.17 -1.13 12.40
CA VAL A 98 -3.30 -1.56 13.22
C VAL A 98 -3.06 -1.23 14.69
N SER A 99 -4.01 -1.58 15.56
CA SER A 99 -4.00 -1.27 17.01
C SER A 99 -2.77 -1.79 17.78
N PHE A 100 -1.90 -2.57 17.15
CA PHE A 100 -0.67 -3.12 17.72
C PHE A 100 0.54 -2.19 17.62
N GLY A 101 0.40 -1.04 16.96
CA GLY A 101 1.46 -0.04 16.90
C GLY A 101 1.92 0.40 18.31
N GLY A 102 3.19 0.19 18.61
CA GLY A 102 3.79 0.53 19.91
C GLY A 102 3.51 -0.44 21.06
N MET A 103 2.82 -1.56 20.81
CA MET A 103 2.62 -2.60 21.82
C MET A 103 3.90 -3.44 22.03
N PRO A 104 4.12 -4.04 23.22
CA PRO A 104 5.24 -4.96 23.42
C PRO A 104 5.09 -6.21 22.54
N PRO A 105 6.20 -6.92 22.23
CA PRO A 105 6.11 -8.18 21.51
C PRO A 105 5.26 -9.21 22.27
N GLY A 106 4.43 -9.95 21.54
CA GLY A 106 3.47 -10.85 22.16
C GLY A 106 2.50 -11.49 21.17
N THR A 107 1.62 -12.34 21.71
CA THR A 107 0.50 -12.93 20.96
C THR A 107 -0.80 -12.39 21.53
N TYR A 108 -1.69 -11.97 20.63
CA TYR A 108 -2.92 -11.27 20.96
C TYR A 108 -4.11 -11.88 20.22
N ASP A 109 -5.28 -11.84 20.85
CA ASP A 109 -6.54 -12.20 20.22
C ASP A 109 -7.23 -10.92 19.72
N THR A 110 -7.63 -10.92 18.44
CA THR A 110 -8.29 -9.79 17.77
C THR A 110 -9.69 -10.16 17.32
N HIS A 111 -10.56 -9.14 17.22
CA HIS A 111 -11.86 -9.30 16.59
C HIS A 111 -11.76 -9.53 15.07
N ILE A 112 -10.68 -9.04 14.43
CA ILE A 112 -10.43 -9.16 12.99
C ILE A 112 -9.11 -9.88 12.77
N GLY A 113 -9.15 -11.06 12.14
CA GLY A 113 -7.94 -11.88 11.88
C GLY A 113 -7.62 -12.94 12.92
N GLY A 114 -8.36 -13.00 14.04
CA GLY A 114 -8.21 -14.04 15.06
C GLY A 114 -6.96 -13.84 15.91
N ARG A 115 -6.10 -14.85 16.03
CA ARG A 115 -4.90 -14.76 16.86
C ARG A 115 -3.71 -14.27 16.04
N VAL A 116 -3.04 -13.23 16.52
CA VAL A 116 -1.88 -12.60 15.87
C VAL A 116 -0.65 -12.60 16.75
N THR A 117 0.53 -12.57 16.15
CA THR A 117 1.82 -12.49 16.83
C THR A 117 2.58 -11.24 16.35
N LEU A 118 2.95 -10.39 17.31
CA LEU A 118 3.83 -9.24 17.13
C LEU A 118 5.25 -9.64 17.55
N THR A 119 6.19 -9.61 16.61
CA THR A 119 7.59 -9.95 16.88
C THR A 119 8.37 -8.78 17.51
N PRO A 120 9.53 -9.03 18.14
CA PRO A 120 10.43 -7.96 18.60
C PRO A 120 10.88 -6.99 17.51
N ALA A 121 10.87 -7.41 16.25
CA ALA A 121 11.20 -6.56 15.12
C ALA A 121 10.03 -5.69 14.63
N GLY A 122 8.83 -5.82 15.23
CA GLY A 122 7.64 -5.09 14.83
C GLY A 122 6.84 -5.74 13.68
N ARG A 123 7.16 -6.99 13.30
CA ARG A 123 6.41 -7.75 12.30
C ARG A 123 5.15 -8.34 12.92
N LEU A 124 4.00 -8.08 12.31
CA LEU A 124 2.71 -8.61 12.77
C LEU A 124 2.16 -9.64 11.77
N HIS A 125 1.89 -10.86 12.25
CA HIS A 125 1.39 -11.94 11.41
C HIS A 125 0.34 -12.80 12.12
N LEU A 126 -0.40 -13.60 11.36
CA LEU A 126 -1.32 -14.59 11.93
C LEU A 126 -0.52 -15.64 12.71
N ALA A 127 -0.94 -15.95 13.94
CA ALA A 127 -0.21 -16.86 14.82
C ALA A 127 -0.10 -18.28 14.24
N GLY A 128 -1.14 -18.74 13.52
CA GLY A 128 -1.14 -20.05 12.86
C GLY A 128 -0.50 -20.07 11.46
N GLN A 129 -0.25 -18.90 10.85
CA GLN A 129 0.27 -18.80 9.49
C GLN A 129 1.28 -17.65 9.40
N PRO A 130 2.54 -17.84 9.85
CA PRO A 130 3.52 -16.75 9.93
C PRO A 130 3.87 -16.07 8.61
N ALA A 131 3.54 -16.67 7.47
CA ALA A 131 3.69 -16.06 6.15
C ALA A 131 2.63 -14.99 5.85
N LEU A 132 1.48 -15.01 6.53
CA LEU A 132 0.38 -14.07 6.33
C LEU A 132 0.45 -12.93 7.33
N LEU A 133 0.69 -11.72 6.82
CA LEU A 133 0.68 -10.49 7.62
C LEU A 133 -0.75 -10.09 7.99
N ALA A 134 -0.89 -9.42 9.12
CA ALA A 134 -2.19 -9.00 9.68
C ALA A 134 -2.24 -7.47 9.88
N GLY A 135 -1.80 -6.72 8.85
CA GLY A 135 -1.51 -5.29 8.91
C GLY A 135 -0.10 -5.00 9.39
N SER A 136 0.25 -3.71 9.53
CA SER A 136 1.53 -3.28 10.10
C SER A 136 1.40 -2.91 11.59
N ALA A 137 2.52 -2.96 12.31
CA ALA A 137 2.64 -2.40 13.66
C ALA A 137 3.72 -1.31 13.72
N LEU A 138 4.30 -0.92 12.58
CA LEU A 138 5.33 0.10 12.52
C LEU A 138 4.75 1.49 12.18
N PRO A 139 5.31 2.57 12.75
CA PRO A 139 4.87 3.92 12.43
C PRO A 139 5.26 4.32 11.01
N MET A 140 4.60 5.33 10.45
CA MET A 140 4.92 5.87 9.11
C MET A 140 6.41 6.25 8.97
N THR A 141 7.03 6.74 10.04
CA THR A 141 8.45 7.12 10.08
C THR A 141 9.39 5.93 9.81
N ALA A 142 8.99 4.70 10.14
CA ALA A 142 9.76 3.51 9.81
C ALA A 142 9.83 3.29 8.29
N GLY A 143 8.72 3.54 7.58
CA GLY A 143 8.70 3.47 6.11
C GLY A 143 9.57 4.52 5.45
N ILE A 144 9.57 5.75 5.97
CA ILE A 144 10.45 6.84 5.51
C ILE A 144 11.92 6.45 5.71
N ALA A 145 12.28 5.98 6.90
CA ALA A 145 13.64 5.54 7.23
C ALA A 145 14.09 4.38 6.34
N HIS A 146 13.24 3.36 6.16
CA HIS A 146 13.55 2.20 5.31
C HIS A 146 13.86 2.61 3.87
N LEU A 147 13.05 3.47 3.26
CA LEU A 147 13.32 3.93 1.88
C LEU A 147 14.65 4.69 1.77
N ALA A 148 14.95 5.54 2.76
CA ALA A 148 16.18 6.34 2.78
C ALA A 148 17.43 5.46 3.01
N GLU A 149 17.40 4.59 4.02
CA GLU A 149 18.51 3.69 4.39
C GLU A 149 18.83 2.69 3.28
N ARG A 150 17.81 2.22 2.55
CA ARG A 150 17.99 1.32 1.40
C ARG A 150 18.39 2.07 0.13
N GLY A 151 18.46 3.40 0.13
CA GLY A 151 18.75 4.20 -1.06
C GLY A 151 17.72 3.95 -2.17
N ILE A 152 16.46 3.76 -1.80
CA ILE A 152 15.32 3.64 -2.73
C ILE A 152 14.80 5.03 -3.09
N ALA A 153 14.82 5.95 -2.12
CA ALA A 153 14.53 7.36 -2.28
C ALA A 153 15.45 8.18 -1.37
N SER A 154 15.69 9.45 -1.68
CA SER A 154 16.28 10.38 -0.72
C SER A 154 15.34 10.60 0.48
N LEU A 155 15.87 11.10 1.60
CA LEU A 155 15.04 11.41 2.77
C LEU A 155 13.93 12.41 2.43
N GLY A 156 14.22 13.43 1.62
CA GLY A 156 13.23 14.43 1.19
C GLY A 156 12.13 13.83 0.31
N GLU A 157 12.48 12.95 -0.63
CA GLU A 157 11.49 12.24 -1.45
C GLU A 157 10.64 11.28 -0.61
N ALA A 158 11.25 10.51 0.29
CA ALA A 158 10.52 9.60 1.19
C ALA A 158 9.58 10.37 2.13
N TRP A 159 10.02 11.52 2.65
CA TRP A 159 9.16 12.43 3.41
C TRP A 159 7.99 12.94 2.57
N ALA A 160 8.24 13.33 1.32
CA ALA A 160 7.19 13.81 0.42
C ALA A 160 6.13 12.72 0.13
N MET A 161 6.55 11.47 -0.04
CA MET A 161 5.66 10.31 -0.18
C MET A 161 4.72 10.12 1.02
N ALA A 162 5.12 10.54 2.22
CA ALA A 162 4.35 10.41 3.45
C ALA A 162 3.62 11.70 3.88
N SER A 163 3.76 12.81 3.13
CA SER A 163 3.23 14.13 3.53
C SER A 163 2.59 14.90 2.37
N VAL A 164 3.37 15.61 1.57
CA VAL A 164 2.87 16.53 0.54
C VAL A 164 2.16 15.81 -0.60
N ARG A 165 2.62 14.61 -0.98
CA ARG A 165 2.02 13.79 -2.04
C ARG A 165 0.63 13.27 -1.67
N PRO A 166 0.42 12.62 -0.50
CA PRO A 166 -0.93 12.22 -0.09
C PRO A 166 -1.86 13.43 0.14
N ALA A 167 -1.35 14.57 0.63
CA ALA A 167 -2.14 15.80 0.71
C ALA A 167 -2.60 16.27 -0.68
N GLY A 168 -1.68 16.29 -1.66
CA GLY A 168 -1.99 16.63 -3.05
C GLY A 168 -2.99 15.69 -3.71
N LEU A 169 -2.87 14.38 -3.47
CA LEU A 169 -3.85 13.38 -3.93
C LEU A 169 -5.26 13.66 -3.39
N LEU A 170 -5.37 14.08 -2.14
CA LEU A 170 -6.65 14.36 -1.47
C LEU A 170 -7.15 15.80 -1.68
N GLY A 171 -6.40 16.65 -2.40
CA GLY A 171 -6.72 18.07 -2.57
C GLY A 171 -6.67 18.87 -1.25
N LEU A 172 -5.86 18.42 -0.30
CA LEU A 172 -5.69 19.06 1.01
C LEU A 172 -4.50 20.04 0.99
N PRO A 173 -4.53 21.11 1.81
CA PRO A 173 -3.38 21.98 1.97
C PRO A 173 -2.20 21.18 2.55
N ALA A 174 -1.02 21.28 1.93
CA ALA A 174 0.21 20.76 2.51
C ALA A 174 0.74 21.77 3.55
N ALA A 175 1.21 21.27 4.69
CA ALA A 175 1.99 22.08 5.61
C ALA A 175 3.25 22.56 4.88
N GLN A 176 3.44 23.89 4.82
CA GLN A 176 4.64 24.52 4.26
C GLN A 176 5.78 24.47 5.26
#